data_AF-A0A662MH80-F1
#
_entry.id   AF-A0A662MH80-F1
#
_cell.length_a   1.000
_cell.length_b   1.000
_cell.length_c   1.000
_cell.angle_alpha   90.00
_cell.angle_beta   90.00
_cell.angle_gamma   90.00
#
_symmetry.space_group_name_H-M   'P 1'
#
loop_
_entity.id
_entity.type
_entity.pdbx_description
1 polymer ?
#
loop_
_entity_poly.entity_id
_entity_poly.type
_entity_poly.pdbx_seq_one_letter_code
_entity_poly.pdbx_strand_id
1 'polypeptide(L)' 'MFDAIRPNLHSAKPEKMYEIIEANSYPPYLELFARKQRAGWDVWGNEVENSINLEELECL' A
#
# COMPACT_ATOMS: atom_id res chain seq x y z
N MET A 1 1.17 0.29 -32.29
CA MET A 1 0.34 -0.75 -31.66
C MET A 1 0.82 -0.87 -30.23
N PHE A 2 0.20 -0.10 -29.32
CA PHE A 2 0.51 -0.19 -27.90
C PHE A 2 -0.45 -1.23 -27.35
N ASP A 3 0.05 -2.44 -27.11
CA ASP A 3 -0.70 -3.48 -26.44
C ASP A 3 -1.07 -2.96 -25.05
N ALA A 4 -2.34 -2.63 -24.87
CA ALA A 4 -2.88 -2.27 -23.58
C ALA A 4 -2.76 -3.48 -22.68
N ILE A 5 -1.76 -3.48 -21.79
CA ILE A 5 -1.61 -4.43 -20.69
C ILE A 5 -2.90 -4.31 -19.88
N ARG A 6 -3.86 -5.22 -20.11
CA ARG A 6 -5.01 -5.40 -19.24
C ARG A 6 -4.49 -6.14 -18.02
N PRO A 7 -4.45 -5.52 -16.82
CA PRO A 7 -4.11 -6.26 -15.63
C PRO A 7 -5.21 -7.32 -15.44
N ASN A 8 -4.85 -8.61 -15.50
CA ASN A 8 -5.78 -9.73 -15.35
C ASN A 8 -6.32 -9.88 -13.91
N LEU A 9 -6.04 -8.92 -13.02
CA LEU A 9 -6.42 -8.95 -11.61
C LEU A 9 -7.27 -7.71 -11.32
N HIS A 10 -8.56 -7.95 -11.11
CA HIS A 10 -9.51 -6.89 -10.79
C HIS A 10 -9.04 -6.13 -9.53
N SER A 11 -9.08 -4.79 -9.61
CA SER A 11 -8.70 -3.88 -8.51
C SER A 11 -7.22 -3.94 -8.09
N ALA A 12 -6.32 -4.57 -8.86
CA ALA A 12 -4.88 -4.52 -8.57
C ALA A 12 -4.33 -3.12 -8.86
N LYS A 13 -3.73 -2.49 -7.84
CA LYS A 13 -3.05 -1.21 -8.00
C LYS A 13 -1.82 -1.40 -8.91
N PRO A 14 -1.54 -0.50 -9.86
CA PRO A 14 -0.29 -0.55 -10.63
C PRO A 14 0.92 -0.27 -9.74
N GLU A 15 2.01 -1.04 -9.88
CA GLU A 15 3.24 -0.85 -9.08
C GLU A 15 3.82 0.57 -9.20
N LYS A 16 3.65 1.21 -10.37
CA LYS A 16 4.14 2.57 -10.63
C LYS A 16 3.53 3.62 -9.69
N MET A 17 2.34 3.35 -9.14
CA MET A 17 1.69 4.24 -8.18
C MET A 17 2.58 4.51 -6.97
N TYR A 18 3.23 3.47 -6.44
CA TYR A 18 4.02 3.59 -5.24
C TYR A 18 5.34 4.35 -5.48
N GLU A 19 6.00 4.12 -6.62
CA GLU A 19 7.19 4.88 -7.01
C GLU A 19 6.89 6.38 -7.09
N ILE A 20 5.71 6.75 -7.59
CA ILE A 20 5.28 8.16 -7.65
C ILE A 20 5.10 8.72 -6.24
N ILE A 21 4.49 7.96 -5.33
CA ILE A 21 4.28 8.42 -3.94
C ILE A 21 5.62 8.59 -3.23
N GLU A 22 6.51 7.59 -3.32
CA GLU A 22 7.84 7.64 -2.68
C GLU A 22 8.72 8.76 -3.25
N ALA A 23 8.54 9.13 -4.52
CA ALA A 23 9.28 10.24 -5.12
C ALA A 23 8.75 11.63 -4.74
N ASN A 24 7.47 11.75 -4.33
CA ASN A 24 6.82 13.04 -4.10
C ASN A 24 6.40 13.27 -2.63
N SER A 25 6.56 12.27 -1.78
CA SER A 25 6.16 12.30 -0.37
C SER A 25 7.25 11.69 0.51
N TYR A 26 7.33 12.14 1.76
CA TYR A 26 8.27 11.62 2.76
C TYR A 26 7.56 10.59 3.67
N PRO A 27 8.28 9.61 4.23
CA PRO A 27 7.73 8.64 5.18
C PRO A 27 7.22 9.30 6.48
N PRO A 28 6.35 8.64 7.26
CA PRO A 28 5.86 7.26 7.09
C PRO A 28 4.76 7.13 6.02
N TYR A 29 4.71 5.97 5.37
CA TYR A 29 3.69 5.65 4.36
C TYR A 29 2.68 4.63 4.90
N LEU A 30 1.39 4.79 4.58
CA LEU A 30 0.33 3.86 4.98
C LEU A 30 -0.53 3.45 3.78
N GLU A 31 -0.71 2.15 3.59
CA GLU A 31 -1.67 1.59 2.63
C GLU A 31 -2.89 1.00 3.35
N LEU A 32 -4.06 1.59 3.09
CA LEU A 32 -5.35 1.09 3.57
C LEU A 32 -5.98 0.10 2.58
N PHE A 33 -6.67 -0.90 3.13
CA PHE A 33 -7.25 -2.02 2.39
C PHE A 33 -6.21 -2.81 1.61
N ALA A 34 -4.99 -2.90 2.16
CA ALA A 34 -3.90 -3.65 1.57
C ALA A 34 -4.23 -5.14 1.51
N ARG A 35 -3.74 -5.80 0.45
CA ARG A 35 -3.86 -7.26 0.26
C ARG A 35 -2.50 -7.97 0.27
N LYS A 36 -1.42 -7.21 0.43
CA LYS A 36 -0.03 -7.67 0.45
C LYS A 36 0.80 -6.74 1.33
N GLN A 37 1.83 -7.30 1.95
CA GLN A 37 2.87 -6.52 2.63
C GLN A 37 3.74 -5.78 1.61
N ARG A 38 4.25 -4.61 2.01
CA ARG A 38 5.17 -3.80 1.21
C ARG A 38 6.24 -3.19 2.10
N ALA A 39 7.50 -3.41 1.75
CA ALA A 39 8.61 -2.87 2.53
C ALA A 39 8.57 -1.34 2.53
N GLY A 40 8.81 -0.73 3.70
CA GLY A 40 8.78 0.72 3.89
C GLY A 40 7.38 1.32 4.00
N TRP A 41 6.32 0.51 3.92
CA TRP A 41 4.94 0.94 4.08
C TRP A 41 4.31 0.23 5.26
N ASP A 42 3.63 1.02 6.09
CA ASP A 42 2.63 0.47 6.97
C ASP A 42 1.42 -0.01 6.17
N VAL A 43 0.80 -1.10 6.60
CA VAL A 43 -0.36 -1.67 5.93
C VAL A 43 -1.47 -1.97 6.91
N TRP A 44 -2.69 -1.77 6.44
CA TRP A 44 -3.89 -2.15 7.15
C TRP A 44 -4.93 -2.72 6.18
N GLY A 45 -5.42 -3.93 6.44
CA GLY A 45 -6.42 -4.57 5.59
C GLY A 45 -6.83 -5.96 6.09
N ASN A 46 -7.99 -6.43 5.61
CA ASN A 46 -8.56 -7.70 6.08
C ASN A 46 -7.87 -8.96 5.51
N GLU A 47 -7.02 -8.79 4.49
CA GLU A 47 -6.33 -9.89 3.78
C GLU A 47 -4.82 -9.90 4.04
N VAL A 48 -4.34 -9.07 4.97
CA VAL A 48 -2.93 -8.91 5.32
C VAL A 48 -2.78 -8.81 6.82
N GLU A 49 -1.61 -9.20 7.33
CA GLU A 49 -1.25 -8.92 8.71
C GLU A 49 -0.98 -7.41 8.86
N ASN A 50 -1.84 -6.72 9.60
CA ASN A 50 -1.71 -5.28 9.84
C ASN A 50 -0.37 -4.98 10.50
N SER A 51 0.39 -4.01 9.96
CA SER A 51 1.67 -3.60 10.57
C SER A 51 1.48 -2.58 11.69
N ILE A 52 0.30 -1.96 11.77
CA ILE A 52 -0.04 -0.95 12.77
C ILE A 52 -0.86 -1.57 13.90
N ASN A 53 -0.45 -1.30 15.13
CA ASN A 53 -1.23 -1.57 16.33
C ASN A 53 -1.85 -0.27 16.83
N LEU A 54 -3.19 -0.20 16.86
CA LEU A 54 -3.91 1.00 17.31
C LEU A 54 -3.90 1.15 18.84
N GLU A 55 -3.61 0.07 19.58
CA GLU A 55 -3.57 0.08 21.05
C GLU A 55 -2.35 0.82 21.60
N GLU A 56 -1.29 0.97 20.80
CA GLU A 56 -0.05 1.66 21.21
C GLU A 56 -0.18 3.20 21.17
N LEU A 57 -1.30 3.72 20.65
CA LEU A 57 -1.55 5.17 20.49
C LEU A 57 -2.29 5.81 21.67
N GLU A 58 -2.70 5.03 22.68
CA GLU A 58 -3.44 5.55 23.85
C GLU A 58 -2.55 6.24 24.91
N CYS A 59 -1.26 6.41 24.65
CA CYS A 59 -0.34 7.16 25.53
C CYS A 59 0.07 8.52 24.92
N LEU A 60 -0.90 9.39 24.69
CA LEU A 60 -0.76 10.85 24.57
C LEU A 60 -1.98 11.53 25.20
#